data_AF-A0A0X3Q4Z9-F1
#
_entry.id   AF-A0A0X3Q4Z9-F1
#
_cell.length_a   1.000
_cell.length_b   1.000
_cell.length_c   1.000
_cell.angle_alpha   90.00
_cell.angle_beta   90.00
_cell.angle_gamma   90.00
#
_symmetry.space_group_name_H-M   'P 1'
#
loop_
_entity.id
_entity.type
_entity.pdbx_description
1 polymer ?
#
loop_
_entity_poly.entity_id
_entity_poly.type
_entity_poly.pdbx_seq_one_letter_code
_entity_poly.pdbx_strand_id
1 'polypeptide(L)'
;EPKPVQPLPYDASHVTMTYSALNTLLILGDDLSRVNRDAVMAGILSLQSENSNFINASVLCHEFDARFVFSAVASAYILDQLDKLDIEGYVRFITKSLTFEGGFGHLPQLEAHAGATYCNLACLKLLGKLESVLPERSRQREKLIYWLLQRQKVGFNGRSGKDDDSCYTFWVGACLQV
;
A
#
# COMPACT_ATOMS: atom_id res chain seq x y z
N GLU A 1 -16.81 9.76 30.89
CA GLU A 1 -15.88 10.18 29.83
C GLU A 1 -14.53 9.51 30.06
N PRO A 2 -13.86 8.98 29.02
CA PRO A 2 -12.47 8.55 29.16
C PRO A 2 -11.61 9.76 29.50
N LYS A 3 -10.69 9.62 30.47
CA LYS A 3 -9.75 10.68 30.83
C LYS A 3 -8.88 11.02 29.61
N PRO A 4 -8.56 12.30 29.36
CA PRO A 4 -7.59 12.65 28.34
C PRO A 4 -6.26 12.01 28.71
N VAL A 5 -5.84 11.02 27.92
CA VAL A 5 -4.53 10.39 28.05
C VAL A 5 -3.52 11.41 27.55
N GLN A 6 -2.52 11.76 28.37
CA GLN A 6 -1.39 12.54 27.86
C GLN A 6 -0.69 11.70 26.79
N PRO A 7 -0.59 12.18 25.54
CA PRO A 7 0.16 11.46 24.51
C PRO A 7 1.62 11.33 24.97
N LEU A 8 2.22 10.15 24.75
CA LEU A 8 3.63 9.96 25.06
C LEU A 8 4.45 10.93 24.18
N PRO A 9 5.66 11.36 24.61
CA PRO A 9 6.47 12.36 23.90
C PRO A 9 6.78 12.04 22.43
N TYR A 10 6.55 10.79 22.00
CA TYR A 10 6.79 10.29 20.64
C TYR A 10 5.60 9.47 20.10
N ASP A 11 4.42 9.60 20.71
CA ASP A 11 3.21 8.96 20.21
C ASP A 11 2.64 9.81 19.08
N ALA A 12 2.99 9.43 17.85
CA ALA A 12 2.51 10.06 16.64
C ALA A 12 1.78 9.03 15.79
N SER A 13 0.70 9.48 15.12
CA SER A 13 -0.02 8.65 14.17
C SER A 13 0.92 8.12 13.09
N HIS A 14 0.73 6.86 12.71
CA HIS A 14 1.46 6.22 11.63
C HIS A 14 0.48 5.61 10.64
N VAL A 15 0.62 5.90 9.36
CA VAL A 15 -0.40 5.57 8.35
C VAL A 15 -0.71 4.07 8.28
N THR A 16 0.30 3.20 8.43
CA THR A 16 0.09 1.74 8.49
C THR A 16 -0.66 1.29 9.73
N MET A 17 -0.52 2.01 10.86
CA MET A 17 -1.27 1.71 12.07
C MET A 17 -2.74 2.14 11.91
N THR A 18 -3.00 3.25 11.21
CA THR A 18 -4.37 3.64 10.82
C THR A 18 -5.05 2.56 9.99
N TYR A 19 -4.40 2.09 8.91
CA TYR A 19 -4.90 0.98 8.09
C TYR A 19 -5.16 -0.27 8.93
N SER A 20 -4.23 -0.65 9.81
CA SER A 20 -4.37 -1.84 10.65
C SER A 20 -5.52 -1.72 11.66
N ALA A 21 -5.70 -0.53 12.26
CA ALA A 21 -6.80 -0.26 13.19
C ALA A 21 -8.17 -0.36 12.49
N LEU A 22 -8.30 0.22 11.30
CA LEU A 22 -9.53 0.14 10.50
C LEU A 22 -9.88 -1.31 10.13
N ASN A 23 -8.89 -2.09 9.68
CA ASN A 23 -9.11 -3.52 9.41
C ASN A 23 -9.51 -4.30 10.67
N THR A 24 -8.86 -4.02 11.80
CA THR A 24 -9.17 -4.70 13.06
C THR A 24 -10.63 -4.44 13.47
N LEU A 25 -11.09 -3.20 13.37
CA LEU A 25 -12.49 -2.84 13.64
C LEU A 25 -13.45 -3.61 12.72
N LEU A 26 -13.19 -3.62 11.40
CA LEU A 26 -14.01 -4.36 10.43
C LEU A 26 -14.03 -5.87 10.69
N ILE A 27 -12.88 -6.48 10.99
CA ILE A 27 -12.76 -7.91 11.32
C ILE A 27 -13.58 -8.25 12.57
N LEU A 28 -13.64 -7.34 13.55
CA LEU A 28 -14.43 -7.49 14.77
C LEU A 28 -15.91 -7.14 14.58
N GLY A 29 -16.34 -6.78 13.38
CA GLY A 29 -17.74 -6.48 13.05
C GLY A 29 -18.21 -5.08 13.45
N ASP A 30 -17.29 -4.13 13.71
CA ASP A 30 -17.64 -2.72 13.92
C ASP A 30 -18.11 -2.09 12.59
N ASP A 31 -19.10 -1.20 12.65
CA ASP A 31 -19.68 -0.52 11.50
C ASP A 31 -18.97 0.80 11.13
N LEU A 32 -17.90 1.13 11.86
CA LEU A 32 -17.12 2.34 11.75
C LEU A 32 -17.90 3.64 12.02
N SER A 33 -19.14 3.57 12.55
CA SER A 33 -19.98 4.75 12.83
C SER A 33 -19.37 5.69 13.86
N ARG A 34 -18.52 5.16 14.75
CA ARG A 34 -17.81 5.92 15.79
C ARG A 34 -16.45 6.42 15.33
N VAL A 35 -15.97 5.99 14.16
CA VAL A 35 -14.70 6.46 13.60
C VAL A 35 -14.92 7.86 13.05
N ASN A 36 -14.14 8.82 13.54
CA ASN A 36 -14.13 10.16 12.97
C ASN A 36 -13.38 10.14 11.61
N ARG A 37 -14.12 9.83 10.55
CA ARG A 37 -13.58 9.63 9.19
C ARG A 37 -12.80 10.85 8.70
N ASP A 38 -13.34 12.05 8.91
CA ASP A 38 -12.71 13.30 8.47
C ASP A 38 -11.44 13.60 9.24
N ALA A 39 -11.38 13.35 10.55
CA ALA A 39 -10.15 13.51 11.32
C ALA A 39 -9.07 12.49 10.89
N VAL A 40 -9.46 11.24 10.64
CA VAL A 40 -8.54 10.22 10.14
C VAL A 40 -7.97 10.63 8.78
N MET A 41 -8.81 11.07 7.84
CA MET A 41 -8.33 11.52 6.53
C MET A 41 -7.52 12.80 6.60
N ALA A 42 -7.88 13.76 7.46
CA ALA A 42 -7.04 14.94 7.70
C ALA A 42 -5.65 14.55 8.24
N GLY A 43 -5.60 13.54 9.11
CA GLY A 43 -4.35 12.96 9.61
C GLY A 43 -3.53 12.26 8.51
N ILE A 44 -4.17 11.56 7.57
CA ILE A 44 -3.47 10.95 6.43
C ILE A 44 -2.93 12.03 5.48
N LEU A 45 -3.72 13.05 5.16
CA LEU A 45 -3.33 14.12 4.25
C LEU A 45 -2.21 14.99 4.83
N SER A 46 -2.12 15.15 6.15
CA SER A 46 -1.01 15.87 6.78
C SER A 46 0.33 15.15 6.68
N LEU A 47 0.34 13.86 6.31
CA LEU A 47 1.55 13.09 6.03
C LEU A 47 2.06 13.25 4.61
N GLN A 48 1.34 13.99 3.75
CA GLN A 48 1.77 14.25 2.39
C GLN A 48 3.04 15.12 2.38
N SER A 49 4.10 14.60 1.76
CA SER A 49 5.38 15.26 1.61
C SER A 49 5.28 16.45 0.64
N GLU A 50 5.77 17.60 1.07
CA GLU A 50 5.79 18.86 0.30
C GLU A 50 6.53 18.73 -1.04
N ASN A 51 7.53 17.84 -1.11
CA ASN A 51 8.44 17.75 -2.26
C ASN A 51 7.97 16.76 -3.34
N SER A 52 7.03 15.86 -3.03
CA SER A 52 6.77 14.70 -3.87
C SER A 52 5.30 14.27 -3.95
N ASN A 53 4.41 14.91 -3.20
CA ASN A 53 3.02 14.48 -2.99
C ASN A 53 2.90 13.04 -2.44
N PHE A 54 3.97 12.44 -1.91
CA PHE A 54 3.95 11.08 -1.37
C PHE A 54 3.63 11.07 0.13
N ILE A 55 3.05 9.97 0.60
CA ILE A 55 2.68 9.81 2.01
C ILE A 55 3.89 9.34 2.81
N ASN A 56 4.28 10.14 3.80
CA ASN A 56 5.24 9.76 4.82
C ASN A 56 4.62 8.75 5.80
N ALA A 57 5.48 7.96 6.44
CA ALA A 57 5.08 6.99 7.45
C ALA A 57 4.36 7.66 8.65
N SER A 58 4.90 8.78 9.13
CA SER A 58 4.40 9.56 10.27
C SER A 58 4.96 11.00 10.24
N VAL A 59 4.38 11.91 11.02
CA VAL A 59 4.93 13.27 11.22
C VAL A 59 6.33 13.26 11.87
N LEU A 60 6.68 12.18 12.58
CA LEU A 60 8.00 11.98 13.18
C LEU A 60 8.92 11.07 12.33
N CYS A 61 8.39 10.46 11.26
CA CYS A 61 9.13 9.54 10.40
C CYS A 61 8.80 9.84 8.93
N HIS A 62 9.71 10.56 8.28
CA HIS A 62 9.56 11.00 6.90
C HIS A 62 9.97 9.93 5.86
N GLU A 63 10.06 8.67 6.26
CA GLU A 63 10.20 7.58 5.30
C GLU A 63 8.95 7.55 4.40
N PHE A 64 9.15 7.37 3.09
CA PHE A 64 8.06 7.19 2.14
C PHE A 64 8.40 6.03 1.20
N ASP A 65 7.42 5.16 0.92
CA ASP A 65 7.50 4.07 -0.04
C ASP A 65 6.09 3.49 -0.33
N ALA A 66 6.03 2.44 -1.16
CA ALA A 66 4.79 1.77 -1.55
C ALA A 66 3.90 1.33 -0.38
N ARG A 67 4.45 1.01 0.80
CA ARG A 67 3.67 0.56 1.98
C ARG A 67 2.78 1.68 2.51
N PHE A 68 3.30 2.90 2.55
CA PHE A 68 2.61 4.06 3.10
C PHE A 68 1.56 4.59 2.12
N VAL A 69 1.86 4.55 0.82
CA VAL A 69 0.87 4.81 -0.24
C VAL A 69 -0.28 3.80 -0.15
N PHE A 70 0.02 2.51 -0.04
CA PHE A 70 -1.01 1.47 0.14
C PHE A 70 -1.84 1.68 1.40
N SER A 71 -1.19 1.97 2.53
CA SER A 71 -1.88 2.21 3.80
C SER A 71 -2.83 3.41 3.70
N ALA A 72 -2.42 4.49 3.03
CA ALA A 72 -3.26 5.66 2.80
C ALA A 72 -4.44 5.37 1.87
N VAL A 73 -4.19 4.77 0.71
CA VAL A 73 -5.21 4.42 -0.29
C VAL A 73 -6.23 3.44 0.29
N ALA A 74 -5.77 2.40 0.98
CA ALA A 74 -6.66 1.42 1.58
C ALA A 74 -7.49 1.99 2.73
N SER A 75 -6.90 2.86 3.57
CA SER A 75 -7.66 3.56 4.61
C SER A 75 -8.73 4.48 4.01
N ALA A 76 -8.37 5.26 2.98
CA ALA A 76 -9.31 6.12 2.28
C ALA A 76 -10.42 5.33 1.58
N TYR A 77 -10.12 4.15 1.01
CA TYR A 77 -11.12 3.24 0.44
C TYR A 77 -12.10 2.74 1.51
N ILE A 78 -11.59 2.25 2.65
CA ILE A 78 -12.43 1.79 3.78
C ILE A 78 -13.36 2.90 4.27
N LEU A 79 -12.87 4.14 4.29
CA LEU A 79 -13.60 5.30 4.78
C LEU A 79 -14.53 5.95 3.75
N ASP A 80 -14.53 5.47 2.50
CA ASP A 80 -15.24 6.08 1.36
C ASP A 80 -14.82 7.53 1.08
N GLN A 81 -13.50 7.79 1.09
CA GLN A 81 -12.90 9.12 0.91
C GLN A 81 -11.71 9.12 -0.06
N LEU A 82 -11.73 8.26 -1.08
CA LEU A 82 -10.69 8.20 -2.11
C LEU A 82 -10.56 9.50 -2.92
N ASP A 83 -11.65 10.25 -3.05
CA ASP A 83 -11.72 11.54 -3.76
C ASP A 83 -10.82 12.61 -3.13
N LYS A 84 -10.43 12.44 -1.86
CA LYS A 84 -9.52 13.36 -1.17
C LYS A 84 -8.04 13.16 -1.53
N LEU A 85 -7.69 12.09 -2.25
CA LEU A 85 -6.30 11.74 -2.56
C LEU A 85 -5.83 12.28 -3.93
N ASP A 86 -4.52 12.52 -4.08
CA ASP A 86 -3.89 12.79 -5.38
C ASP A 86 -3.74 11.47 -6.19
N ILE A 87 -4.88 10.97 -6.70
CA ILE A 87 -4.96 9.71 -7.44
C ILE A 87 -3.95 9.68 -8.60
N GLU A 88 -3.86 10.77 -9.36
CA GLU A 88 -2.96 10.84 -10.52
C GLU A 88 -1.49 10.87 -10.09
N GLY A 89 -1.16 11.53 -8.97
CA GLY A 89 0.16 11.46 -8.34
C GLY A 89 0.56 10.04 -7.97
N TYR A 90 -0.34 9.29 -7.33
CA TYR A 90 -0.07 7.90 -6.94
C TYR A 90 0.04 6.98 -8.15
N VAL A 91 -0.81 7.12 -9.17
CA VAL A 91 -0.69 6.35 -10.41
C VAL A 91 0.65 6.60 -11.08
N ARG A 92 1.12 7.86 -11.15
CA ARG A 92 2.44 8.20 -11.70
C ARG A 92 3.57 7.56 -10.90
N PHE A 93 3.50 7.59 -9.57
CA PHE A 93 4.49 6.94 -8.69
C PHE A 93 4.54 5.43 -8.92
N ILE A 94 3.39 4.77 -8.82
CA ILE A 94 3.27 3.32 -8.98
C ILE A 94 3.82 2.89 -10.34
N THR A 95 3.45 3.60 -11.41
CA THR A 95 3.96 3.32 -12.76
C THR A 95 5.48 3.43 -12.85
N LYS A 96 6.09 4.43 -12.20
CA LYS A 96 7.56 4.58 -12.13
C LYS A 96 8.25 3.54 -11.25
N SER A 97 7.53 2.91 -10.32
CA SER A 97 8.03 1.84 -9.46
C SER A 97 8.03 0.46 -10.13
N LEU A 98 7.49 0.35 -11.34
CA LEU A 98 7.55 -0.87 -12.13
C LEU A 98 8.97 -1.14 -12.61
N THR A 99 9.44 -2.36 -12.43
CA THR A 99 10.84 -2.73 -12.68
C THR A 99 11.01 -3.47 -14.00
N PHE A 100 12.27 -3.58 -14.44
CA PHE A 100 12.61 -4.43 -15.57
C PHE A 100 12.39 -5.92 -15.28
N GLU A 101 12.24 -6.35 -14.03
CA GLU A 101 12.00 -7.76 -13.70
C GLU A 101 10.54 -8.16 -13.98
N GLY A 102 9.61 -7.22 -13.87
CA GLY A 102 8.17 -7.43 -14.05
C GLY A 102 7.34 -7.03 -12.84
N GLY A 103 7.88 -7.17 -11.62
CA GLY A 103 7.27 -6.70 -10.38
C GLY A 103 7.51 -5.21 -10.09
N PHE A 104 7.03 -4.73 -8.94
CA PHE A 104 7.25 -3.37 -8.47
C PHE A 104 8.28 -3.31 -7.33
N GLY A 105 9.05 -2.24 -7.29
CA GLY A 105 9.90 -1.88 -6.16
C GLY A 105 9.19 -1.02 -5.12
N HIS A 106 9.82 -0.86 -3.95
CA HIS A 106 9.32 0.03 -2.88
C HIS A 106 9.32 1.51 -3.32
N LEU A 107 10.28 1.87 -4.16
CA LEU A 107 10.44 3.18 -4.81
C LEU A 107 10.85 2.97 -6.28
N PRO A 108 10.72 4.00 -7.13
CA PRO A 108 11.26 3.97 -8.48
C PRO A 108 12.74 3.56 -8.49
N GLN A 109 13.12 2.75 -9.48
CA GLN A 109 14.48 2.26 -9.72
C GLN A 109 15.02 1.27 -8.66
N LEU A 110 14.20 0.83 -7.70
CA LEU A 110 14.58 -0.25 -6.78
C LEU A 110 14.21 -1.63 -7.34
N GLU A 111 14.81 -2.67 -6.75
CA GLU A 111 14.56 -4.08 -7.08
C GLU A 111 13.09 -4.46 -6.87
N ALA A 112 12.58 -5.38 -7.70
CA ALA A 112 11.22 -5.90 -7.53
C ALA A 112 11.10 -6.69 -6.23
N HIS A 113 10.06 -6.39 -5.46
CA HIS A 113 9.79 -7.06 -4.20
C HIS A 113 8.32 -7.45 -4.10
N ALA A 114 8.00 -8.66 -3.67
CA ALA A 114 6.63 -9.18 -3.68
C ALA A 114 5.70 -8.35 -2.77
N GLY A 115 6.19 -7.90 -1.60
CA GLY A 115 5.43 -7.01 -0.72
C GLY A 115 5.14 -5.64 -1.36
N ALA A 116 6.13 -5.04 -2.03
CA ALA A 116 5.92 -3.80 -2.76
C ALA A 116 5.02 -3.99 -3.98
N THR A 117 5.14 -5.12 -4.67
CA THR A 117 4.29 -5.52 -5.80
C THR A 117 2.84 -5.59 -5.37
N TYR A 118 2.54 -6.24 -4.24
CA TYR A 118 1.20 -6.24 -3.69
C TYR A 118 0.70 -4.84 -3.34
N CYS A 119 1.50 -4.05 -2.61
CA CYS A 119 1.10 -2.70 -2.21
C CYS A 119 0.71 -1.85 -3.44
N ASN A 120 1.54 -1.85 -4.48
CA ASN A 120 1.30 -1.11 -5.72
C ASN A 120 0.09 -1.65 -6.50
N LEU A 121 -0.05 -2.97 -6.67
CA LEU A 121 -1.18 -3.58 -7.38
C LEU A 121 -2.51 -3.34 -6.67
N ALA A 122 -2.55 -3.53 -5.35
CA ALA A 122 -3.73 -3.28 -4.54
C ALA A 122 -4.13 -1.80 -4.61
N CYS A 123 -3.17 -0.86 -4.57
CA CYS A 123 -3.48 0.56 -4.81
C CYS A 123 -4.18 0.77 -6.16
N LEU A 124 -3.61 0.25 -7.25
CA LEU A 124 -4.19 0.41 -8.58
C LEU A 124 -5.60 -0.19 -8.66
N LYS A 125 -5.83 -1.33 -8.01
CA LYS A 125 -7.15 -1.96 -7.95
C LYS A 125 -8.16 -1.09 -7.19
N LEU A 126 -7.80 -0.64 -5.99
CA LEU A 126 -8.68 0.19 -5.15
C LEU A 126 -9.00 1.55 -5.79
N LEU A 127 -8.04 2.13 -6.51
CA LEU A 127 -8.22 3.40 -7.23
C LEU A 127 -8.98 3.24 -8.56
N GLY A 128 -9.30 2.01 -8.99
CA GLY A 128 -9.93 1.76 -10.30
C GLY A 128 -9.00 2.06 -11.49
N LYS A 129 -7.68 2.03 -11.28
CA LYS A 129 -6.65 2.39 -12.27
C LYS A 129 -5.84 1.20 -12.78
N LEU A 130 -6.11 -0.02 -12.30
CA LEU A 130 -5.38 -1.23 -12.69
C LEU A 130 -5.34 -1.42 -14.20
N GLU A 131 -6.50 -1.42 -14.88
CA GLU A 131 -6.56 -1.63 -16.32
C GLU A 131 -5.94 -0.49 -17.14
N SER A 132 -5.77 0.70 -16.54
CA SER A 132 -5.08 1.81 -17.22
C SER A 132 -3.55 1.66 -17.20
N VAL A 133 -2.99 1.04 -16.15
CA VAL A 133 -1.53 0.87 -15.98
C VAL A 133 -1.07 -0.52 -16.44
N LEU A 134 -1.88 -1.55 -16.17
CA LEU A 134 -1.65 -2.94 -16.52
C LEU A 134 -2.87 -3.51 -17.26
N PRO A 135 -3.14 -3.06 -18.50
CA PRO A 135 -4.24 -3.59 -19.29
C PRO A 135 -4.20 -5.11 -19.40
N GLU A 136 -5.38 -5.73 -19.44
CA GLU A 136 -5.50 -7.16 -19.77
C GLU A 136 -4.70 -7.50 -21.03
N ARG A 137 -3.95 -8.60 -20.99
CA ARG A 137 -3.11 -9.10 -22.10
C ARG A 137 -2.00 -8.14 -22.54
N SER A 138 -1.70 -7.09 -21.77
CA SER A 138 -0.49 -6.31 -22.02
C SER A 138 0.74 -7.16 -21.71
N ARG A 139 1.79 -7.01 -22.53
CA ARG A 139 3.08 -7.66 -22.32
C ARG A 139 3.63 -7.42 -20.92
N GLN A 140 3.37 -6.24 -20.36
CA GLN A 140 3.81 -5.90 -19.02
C GLN A 140 3.06 -6.67 -17.93
N ARG A 141 1.74 -6.87 -18.07
CA ARG A 141 0.95 -7.72 -17.16
C ARG A 141 1.39 -9.18 -17.24
N GLU A 142 1.64 -9.70 -18.44
CA GLU A 142 2.18 -11.05 -18.63
C GLU A 142 3.55 -11.21 -17.94
N LYS A 143 4.41 -10.21 -18.05
CA LYS A 143 5.73 -10.20 -17.41
C LYS A 143 5.63 -10.17 -15.88
N LEU A 144 4.69 -9.40 -15.34
CA LEU A 144 4.40 -9.38 -13.91
C LEU A 144 3.93 -10.76 -13.42
N ILE A 145 2.98 -11.38 -14.12
CA ILE A 145 2.47 -12.73 -13.79
C ILE A 145 3.62 -13.73 -13.82
N TYR A 146 4.44 -13.71 -14.88
CA TYR A 146 5.61 -14.57 -14.97
C TYR A 146 6.56 -14.36 -13.78
N TRP A 147 6.89 -13.12 -13.45
CA TRP A 147 7.78 -12.80 -12.32
C TRP A 147 7.23 -13.32 -10.99
N LEU A 148 5.92 -13.19 -10.74
CA LEU A 148 5.25 -13.72 -9.55
C LEU A 148 5.31 -15.25 -9.49
N LEU A 149 5.06 -15.94 -10.60
CA LEU A 149 5.15 -17.41 -10.67
C LEU A 149 6.58 -17.89 -10.39
N GLN A 150 7.61 -17.15 -10.83
CA GLN A 150 9.01 -17.43 -10.54
C GLN A 150 9.42 -17.17 -9.07
N ARG A 151 8.50 -16.71 -8.22
CA ARG A 151 8.73 -16.65 -6.75
C ARG A 151 8.50 -18.00 -6.08
N GLN A 152 7.75 -18.91 -6.71
CA GLN A 152 7.48 -20.21 -6.14
C GLN A 152 8.70 -21.14 -6.29
N LYS A 153 9.16 -21.66 -5.15
CA LYS A 153 10.10 -22.78 -5.06
C LYS A 153 9.44 -23.89 -4.24
N VAL A 154 9.88 -24.12 -3.00
CA VAL A 154 9.17 -24.98 -2.05
C VAL A 154 8.03 -24.17 -1.41
N GLY A 155 8.34 -22.96 -0.96
CA GLY A 155 7.38 -21.90 -0.63
C GLY A 155 7.48 -20.76 -1.64
N PHE A 156 7.35 -19.53 -1.16
CA PHE A 156 7.55 -18.32 -1.98
C PHE A 156 8.68 -17.48 -1.42
N ASN A 157 9.51 -16.90 -2.29
CA ASN A 157 10.47 -15.85 -1.90
C ASN A 157 9.96 -14.46 -2.29
N GLY A 158 10.48 -13.42 -1.64
CA GLY A 158 10.08 -12.04 -1.91
C GLY A 158 10.72 -11.41 -3.13
N ARG A 159 11.89 -11.92 -3.55
CA ARG A 159 12.70 -11.35 -4.63
C ARG A 159 13.75 -12.33 -5.13
N SER A 160 14.32 -12.02 -6.28
CA SER A 160 15.16 -12.92 -7.06
C SER A 160 16.43 -13.31 -6.28
N GLY A 161 16.76 -14.59 -6.25
CA GLY A 161 17.97 -15.07 -5.55
C GLY A 161 17.89 -15.10 -4.02
N LYS A 162 16.72 -14.89 -3.42
CA LYS A 162 16.51 -15.04 -1.97
C LYS A 162 15.84 -16.37 -1.60
N ASP A 163 15.89 -16.69 -0.31
CA ASP A 163 15.26 -17.85 0.30
C ASP A 163 13.75 -17.64 0.44
N ASP A 164 13.04 -18.76 0.61
CA ASP A 164 11.60 -18.77 0.80
C ASP A 164 11.23 -18.25 2.21
N ASP A 165 10.10 -17.55 2.30
CA ASP A 165 9.50 -17.11 3.56
C ASP A 165 7.97 -17.23 3.46
N SER A 166 7.38 -17.84 4.47
CA SER A 166 5.95 -18.08 4.62
C SER A 166 5.07 -16.86 4.34
N CYS A 167 5.51 -15.65 4.69
CA CYS A 167 4.70 -14.44 4.51
C CYS A 167 4.42 -14.14 3.03
N TYR A 168 5.31 -14.57 2.11
CA TYR A 168 5.12 -14.39 0.68
C TYR A 168 4.04 -15.29 0.08
N THR A 169 3.52 -16.26 0.82
CA THR A 169 2.28 -16.96 0.45
C THR A 169 1.14 -15.96 0.25
N PHE A 170 1.02 -14.98 1.16
CA PHE A 170 0.05 -13.90 1.01
C PHE A 170 0.50 -12.92 -0.06
N TRP A 171 1.70 -12.35 0.05
CA TRP A 171 2.11 -11.26 -0.83
C TRP A 171 2.14 -11.67 -2.32
N VAL A 172 2.59 -12.87 -2.65
CA VAL A 172 2.60 -13.36 -4.04
C VAL A 172 1.20 -13.86 -4.44
N GLY A 173 0.56 -14.67 -3.61
CA GLY A 173 -0.76 -15.24 -3.92
C GLY A 173 -1.83 -14.18 -4.13
N ALA A 174 -1.86 -13.16 -3.26
CA ALA A 174 -2.80 -12.06 -3.38
C ALA A 174 -2.54 -11.20 -4.63
N CYS A 175 -1.27 -11.03 -5.06
CA CYS A 175 -1.00 -10.36 -6.34
C CYS A 175 -1.59 -11.12 -7.54
N LEU A 176 -1.52 -12.45 -7.54
CA LEU A 176 -2.06 -13.29 -8.62
C LEU A 176 -3.59 -13.30 -8.65
N GLN A 177 -4.25 -12.95 -7.55
CA GLN A 177 -5.71 -12.86 -7.46
C GLN A 177 -6.26 -11.51 -7.97
N VAL A 178 -5.49 -10.43 -7.89
CA VAL A 178 -5.90 -9.05 -8.23
C VAL A 178 -6.18 -8.84 -9.72
#